data_AF-A0A3B7MUR3-F1
#
_entry.id   AF-A0A3B7MUR3-F1
#
_cell.length_a   1.000
_cell.length_b   1.000
_cell.length_c   1.000
_cell.angle_alpha   90.00
_cell.angle_beta   90.00
_cell.angle_gamma   90.00
#
_symmetry.space_group_name_H-M   'P 1'
#
loop_
_entity.id
_entity.type
_entity.pdbx_description
1 polymer ?
#
loop_
_entity_poly.entity_id
_entity_poly.type
_entity_poly.pdbx_seq_one_letter_code
_entity_poly.pdbx_strand_id
1 'polypeptide(L)'
;MQKLVQHIAVAYIAVLMLAKMLAMPVVYLAYVLNKEYIATSLCENKNKPAMHCNGKCHLSKQLAKASETGDAQNQKGATSMPPADYCEELKQYQISLQIPVSPSFVTYQAASFPAGYKGNVFHPPASLV
;
A
#
# COMPACT_ATOMS: atom_id res chain seq x y z
N MET A 1 -2.45 -49.42 -1.18
CA MET A 1 -1.43 -48.63 -0.44
C MET A 1 -0.91 -47.43 -1.24
N GLN A 2 -0.61 -47.57 -2.53
CA GLN A 2 -0.05 -46.47 -3.35
C GLN A 2 -0.92 -45.20 -3.45
N LYS A 3 -2.24 -45.33 -3.56
CA LYS A 3 -3.16 -44.17 -3.55
C LYS A 3 -3.18 -43.42 -2.21
N LEU A 4 -3.11 -44.13 -1.08
CA LEU A 4 -3.10 -43.52 0.26
C LEU A 4 -1.85 -42.65 0.47
N VAL A 5 -0.68 -43.17 0.06
CA VAL A 5 0.59 -42.44 0.13
C VAL A 5 0.57 -41.18 -0.74
N GLN A 6 -0.03 -41.25 -1.94
CA GLN A 6 -0.19 -40.07 -2.80
C GLN A 6 -1.05 -38.97 -2.15
N HIS A 7 -2.16 -39.33 -1.50
CA HIS A 7 -3.02 -38.33 -0.85
C HIS A 7 -2.33 -37.69 0.36
N ILE A 8 -1.58 -38.48 1.15
CA ILE A 8 -0.78 -37.96 2.27
C ILE A 8 0.30 -37.00 1.75
N ALA A 9 0.99 -37.35 0.66
CA ALA A 9 2.02 -36.49 0.07
C ALA A 9 1.44 -35.17 -0.45
N VAL A 10 0.29 -35.21 -1.13
CA VAL A 10 -0.40 -34.00 -1.61
C VAL A 10 -0.86 -33.12 -0.44
N ALA A 11 -1.48 -33.73 0.59
CA ALA A 11 -1.89 -33.00 1.78
C ALA A 11 -0.70 -32.33 2.49
N TYR A 12 0.43 -33.05 2.61
CA TYR A 12 1.65 -32.51 3.19
C TYR A 12 2.20 -31.31 2.41
N ILE A 13 2.30 -31.42 1.08
CA ILE A 13 2.74 -30.32 0.22
C ILE A 13 1.77 -29.12 0.31
N ALA A 14 0.46 -29.36 0.31
CA ALA A 14 -0.54 -28.31 0.45
C ALA A 14 -0.42 -27.56 1.78
N VAL A 15 -0.19 -28.27 2.88
CA VAL A 15 0.07 -27.67 4.20
C VAL A 15 1.34 -26.83 4.19
N LEU A 16 2.42 -27.30 3.56
CA LEU A 16 3.65 -26.53 3.43
C LEU A 16 3.43 -25.23 2.63
N MET A 17 2.68 -25.28 1.52
CA MET A 17 2.34 -24.10 0.73
C MET A 17 1.51 -23.09 1.54
N LEU A 18 0.51 -23.56 2.29
CA LEU A 18 -0.30 -22.73 3.17
C LEU A 18 0.55 -22.07 4.26
N ALA A 19 1.46 -22.82 4.88
CA ALA A 19 2.36 -22.29 5.89
C ALA A 19 3.25 -21.16 5.34
N LYS A 20 3.71 -21.28 4.09
CA LYS A 20 4.51 -20.25 3.41
C LYS A 20 3.70 -18.98 3.12
N MET A 21 2.44 -19.13 2.72
CA MET A 21 1.52 -18.00 2.49
C MET A 21 1.24 -17.19 3.77
N LEU A 22 1.26 -17.84 4.94
CA LEU A 22 0.99 -17.18 6.23
C LEU A 22 2.16 -16.38 6.80
N ALA A 23 3.38 -16.51 6.26
CA ALA A 23 4.57 -15.83 6.79
C ALA A 23 4.43 -14.30 6.81
N MET A 24 3.98 -13.71 5.71
CA MET A 24 3.78 -12.25 5.57
C MET A 24 2.66 -11.69 6.46
N PRO A 25 1.43 -12.25 6.47
CA PRO A 25 0.36 -11.74 7.31
C PRO A 25 0.66 -11.87 8.81
N VAL A 26 1.44 -12.87 9.24
CA VAL A 26 1.87 -13.01 10.64
C VAL A 26 2.78 -11.84 11.06
N VAL A 27 3.75 -11.44 10.22
CA VAL A 27 4.61 -10.28 10.48
C VAL A 27 3.80 -8.99 10.59
N TYR A 28 2.83 -8.82 9.69
CA TYR A 28 1.95 -7.66 9.73
C TYR A 28 1.08 -7.64 11.00
N LEU A 29 0.52 -8.78 11.38
CA LEU A 29 -0.31 -8.89 12.58
C LEU A 29 0.50 -8.56 13.85
N ALA A 30 1.73 -9.06 13.96
CA ALA A 30 2.63 -8.74 15.07
C ALA A 30 2.94 -7.24 15.17
N TYR A 31 3.04 -6.55 14.03
CA TYR A 31 3.18 -5.09 13.97
C TYR A 31 1.94 -4.37 14.47
N VAL A 32 0.74 -4.78 14.05
CA VAL A 32 -0.52 -4.14 14.47
C VAL A 32 -0.74 -4.29 15.98
N LEU A 33 -0.52 -5.50 16.52
CA LEU A 33 -0.70 -5.78 17.94
C LEU A 33 0.24 -4.96 18.83
N ASN A 34 1.47 -4.67 18.37
CA ASN A 34 2.49 -3.96 19.15
C ASN A 34 2.84 -2.58 18.58
N LYS A 35 1.91 -1.97 17.83
CA LYS A 35 2.20 -0.76 17.06
C LYS A 35 2.72 0.40 17.92
N GLU A 36 2.12 0.61 19.10
CA GLU A 36 2.51 1.66 20.05
C GLU A 36 3.94 1.47 20.58
N TYR A 37 4.29 0.25 20.97
CA TYR A 37 5.64 -0.09 21.41
C TYR A 37 6.66 0.09 20.28
N ILE A 38 6.32 -0.36 19.07
CA ILE A 38 7.20 -0.22 17.90
C ILE A 38 7.40 1.25 17.54
N ALA A 39 6.34 2.06 17.57
CA ALA A 39 6.41 3.48 17.26
C ALA A 39 7.24 4.29 18.27
N THR A 40 7.18 3.95 19.55
CA THR A 40 7.87 4.68 20.63
C THR A 40 9.32 4.21 20.83
N SER A 41 9.56 2.90 20.75
CA SER A 41 10.84 2.29 21.16
C SER A 41 11.73 1.89 19.99
N LEU A 42 11.15 1.38 18.89
CA LEU A 42 11.91 0.85 17.73
C LEU A 42 11.93 1.77 16.52
N CYS A 43 11.11 2.83 16.49
CA CYS A 43 11.06 3.74 15.35
C CYS A 43 12.28 4.68 15.34
N GLU A 44 13.03 4.63 14.24
CA GLU A 44 14.17 5.54 13.99
C GLU A 44 13.71 6.99 13.73
N ASN A 45 12.49 7.16 13.22
CA ASN A 45 11.90 8.46 12.87
C ASN A 45 11.07 9.09 14.00
N LYS A 46 11.23 8.63 15.25
CA LYS A 46 10.46 9.16 16.40
C LYS A 46 10.59 10.67 16.60
N ASN A 47 11.73 11.26 16.23
CA ASN A 47 12.01 12.70 16.34
C ASN A 47 11.42 13.52 15.18
N LYS A 48 10.76 12.90 14.20
CA LYS A 48 10.20 13.55 13.01
C LYS A 48 8.69 13.25 12.91
N PRO A 49 7.85 13.82 13.78
CA PRO A 49 6.41 13.52 13.83
C PRO A 49 5.68 13.88 12.54
N ALA A 50 6.14 14.90 11.81
CA ALA A 50 5.60 15.31 10.51
C ALA A 50 5.65 14.20 9.43
N MET A 51 6.50 13.18 9.60
CA MET A 51 6.59 12.05 8.66
C MET A 51 5.52 10.98 8.87
N HIS A 52 4.74 11.04 9.96
CA HIS A 52 3.71 10.06 10.30
C HIS A 52 4.17 8.58 10.15
N CYS A 53 5.42 8.30 10.53
CA CYS A 53 6.04 6.99 10.31
C CYS A 53 5.38 5.88 11.12
N ASN A 54 5.04 6.12 12.40
CA ASN A 54 4.32 5.17 13.25
C ASN A 54 4.93 3.75 13.27
N GLY A 55 6.26 3.64 13.26
CA GLY A 55 6.95 2.34 13.23
C GLY A 55 6.99 1.62 11.88
N LYS A 56 6.47 2.22 10.80
CA LYS A 56 6.50 1.64 9.43
C LYS A 56 7.91 1.34 8.93
N CYS A 57 8.92 2.09 9.38
CA CYS A 57 10.33 1.84 9.05
C CYS A 57 10.85 0.51 9.62
N HIS A 58 10.29 0.05 10.74
CA HIS A 58 10.64 -1.22 11.35
C HIS A 58 9.91 -2.37 10.64
N LEU A 59 8.64 -2.17 10.31
CA LEU A 59 7.84 -3.12 9.53
C LEU A 59 8.49 -3.40 8.16
N SER A 60 8.95 -2.37 7.45
CA SER A 60 9.60 -2.54 6.14
C SER A 60 10.88 -3.38 6.24
N LYS A 61 11.69 -3.19 7.29
CA LYS A 61 12.89 -4.02 7.54
C LYS A 61 12.54 -5.47 7.84
N GLN A 62 11.46 -5.74 8.58
CA GLN A 62 11.03 -7.11 8.85
C GLN A 62 10.49 -7.81 7.60
N LEU A 63 9.72 -7.10 6.78
CA LEU A 63 9.21 -7.60 5.51
C LEU A 63 10.35 -7.95 4.55
N ALA A 64 11.37 -7.08 4.44
CA ALA A 64 12.56 -7.34 3.62
C ALA A 64 13.30 -8.62 4.05
N LYS A 65 13.53 -8.80 5.35
CA LYS A 65 14.15 -10.02 5.90
C LYS A 65 13.32 -11.27 5.64
N ALA A 66 11.99 -11.16 5.78
CA ALA A 66 11.08 -12.26 5.51
C ALA A 66 11.07 -12.66 4.02
N SER A 67 11.26 -11.71 3.11
CA SER A 67 11.39 -11.99 1.67
C SER A 67 12.76 -12.54 1.25
N GLU A 68 13.84 -12.13 1.91
CA GLU A 68 15.21 -12.59 1.58
C GLU A 68 15.42 -14.09 1.89
N THR A 69 14.64 -14.63 2.84
CA THR A 69 14.72 -16.05 3.23
C THR A 69 14.09 -16.99 2.18
N GLY A 70 13.49 -16.44 1.11
CA GLY A 70 12.85 -17.17 0.01
C GLY A 70 13.78 -17.53 -1.15
N ASP A 71 14.57 -16.58 -1.68
CA ASP A 71 15.24 -16.76 -2.99
C ASP A 71 16.47 -15.86 -3.21
N ALA A 72 17.26 -15.58 -2.17
CA ALA A 72 18.38 -14.63 -2.28
C ALA A 72 19.71 -15.18 -2.88
N GLN A 73 19.69 -16.30 -3.60
CA GLN A 73 20.87 -16.75 -4.38
C GLN A 73 20.68 -16.81 -5.90
N ASN A 74 19.51 -16.47 -6.45
CA ASN A 74 19.32 -16.49 -7.91
C ASN A 74 18.53 -15.31 -8.50
N GLN A 75 18.60 -14.13 -7.86
CA GLN A 75 18.08 -12.89 -8.46
C GLN A 75 19.07 -11.73 -8.31
N LYS A 76 20.32 -11.95 -8.77
CA LYS A 76 21.08 -10.87 -9.40
C LYS A 76 20.78 -10.86 -10.91
N GLY A 77 19.50 -10.89 -11.25
CA GLY A 77 19.02 -10.51 -12.57
C GLY A 77 18.64 -9.05 -12.47
N ALA A 78 19.44 -8.16 -13.04
CA ALA A 78 18.97 -6.85 -13.41
C ALA A 78 17.86 -7.04 -14.46
N THR A 79 16.64 -7.29 -14.00
CA THR A 79 15.47 -7.13 -14.85
C THR A 79 15.24 -5.63 -14.91
N SER A 80 15.83 -4.99 -15.92
CA SER A 80 15.26 -3.76 -16.46
C SER A 80 13.79 -4.07 -16.69
N MET A 81 12.92 -3.52 -15.85
CA MET A 81 11.48 -3.57 -16.04
C MET A 81 11.25 -2.97 -17.43
N PRO A 82 10.86 -3.75 -18.46
CA PRO A 82 10.31 -3.10 -19.63
C PRO A 82 9.10 -2.30 -19.12
N PRO A 83 8.91 -1.04 -19.52
CA PRO A 83 7.68 -0.33 -19.20
C PRO A 83 6.56 -1.16 -19.82
N ALA A 84 5.84 -1.90 -18.96
CA ALA A 84 4.57 -2.49 -19.34
C ALA A 84 3.57 -1.34 -19.40
N ASP A 85 3.68 -0.51 -20.45
CA ASP A 85 2.56 0.27 -20.95
C ASP A 85 1.57 -0.70 -21.59
N TYR A 86 0.94 -1.50 -20.74
CA TYR A 86 -0.25 -2.24 -21.08
C TYR A 86 -1.43 -1.29 -20.88
N CYS A 87 -1.85 -0.65 -21.97
CA CYS A 87 -3.07 0.14 -22.03
C CYS A 87 -4.13 -0.70 -22.74
N GLU A 88 -5.03 -1.32 -21.97
CA GLU A 88 -6.20 -1.98 -22.53
C GLU A 88 -7.31 -0.94 -22.77
N GLU A 89 -8.03 -1.05 -23.88
CA GLU A 89 -9.18 -0.18 -24.14
C GLU A 89 -10.20 -0.31 -22.99
N LEU A 90 -10.45 0.80 -22.29
CA LEU A 90 -11.49 0.86 -21.27
C LEU A 90 -12.84 0.67 -21.94
N LYS A 91 -13.41 -0.55 -21.84
CA LYS A 91 -14.77 -0.82 -22.26
C LYS A 91 -15.71 0.09 -21.46
N GLN A 92 -16.27 1.08 -22.16
CA GLN A 92 -17.06 2.12 -21.55
C GLN A 92 -18.38 1.52 -21.03
N TYR A 93 -18.47 1.33 -19.73
CA TYR A 93 -19.66 0.81 -19.08
C TYR A 93 -20.57 1.99 -18.70
N GLN A 94 -21.77 2.05 -19.28
CA GLN A 94 -22.77 3.07 -18.95
C GLN A 94 -23.50 2.65 -17.67
N ILE A 95 -23.06 3.16 -16.53
CA ILE A 95 -23.79 3.02 -15.27
C ILE A 95 -24.92 4.05 -15.26
N SER A 96 -26.16 3.58 -15.44
CA SER A 96 -27.36 4.40 -15.31
C SER A 96 -27.83 4.36 -13.85
N LEU A 97 -27.30 5.27 -13.03
CA LEU A 97 -27.73 5.42 -11.66
C LEU A 97 -28.88 6.43 -11.58
N GLN A 98 -30.11 5.95 -11.38
CA GLN A 98 -31.26 6.81 -11.12
C GLN A 98 -31.24 7.24 -9.66
N ILE A 99 -30.54 8.34 -9.36
CA ILE A 99 -30.64 8.98 -8.05
C ILE A 99 -31.82 9.95 -8.09
N PRO A 100 -32.82 9.83 -7.21
CA PRO A 100 -33.83 10.86 -7.03
C PRO A 100 -33.16 12.09 -6.41
N VAL A 101 -32.75 13.04 -7.26
CA VAL A 101 -32.25 14.35 -6.81
C VAL A 101 -33.47 15.22 -6.50
N SER A 102 -33.83 15.31 -5.22
CA SER A 102 -34.72 16.38 -4.77
C SER A 102 -33.91 17.70 -4.80
N PRO A 103 -34.35 18.74 -5.53
CA PRO A 103 -33.64 20.00 -5.54
C PRO A 103 -33.86 20.72 -4.20
N SER A 104 -32.99 20.48 -3.23
CA SER A 104 -32.81 21.37 -2.09
C SER A 104 -31.92 22.52 -2.56
N PHE A 105 -32.53 23.60 -3.05
CA PHE A 105 -31.79 24.82 -3.33
C PHE A 105 -31.28 25.39 -2.01
N VAL A 106 -29.98 25.30 -1.77
CA VAL A 106 -29.32 26.16 -0.79
C VAL A 106 -28.94 27.42 -1.54
N THR A 107 -29.70 28.50 -1.33
CA THR A 107 -29.34 29.83 -1.79
C THR A 107 -28.07 30.25 -1.04
N TYR A 108 -26.91 30.06 -1.66
CA TYR A 108 -25.68 30.68 -1.21
C TYR A 108 -25.79 32.17 -1.47
N GLN A 109 -26.09 32.95 -0.43
CA GLN A 109 -25.84 34.38 -0.44
C GLN A 109 -24.32 34.55 -0.45
N ALA A 110 -23.77 34.89 -1.61
CA ALA A 110 -22.39 35.31 -1.70
C ALA A 110 -22.26 36.59 -0.86
N ALA A 111 -21.62 36.48 0.32
CA ALA A 111 -21.14 37.65 1.02
C ALA A 111 -20.25 38.41 0.04
N SER A 112 -20.62 39.66 -0.26
CA SER A 112 -19.85 40.55 -1.11
C SER A 112 -18.52 40.84 -0.42
N PHE A 113 -17.50 40.04 -0.71
CA PHE A 113 -16.12 40.30 -0.31
C PHE A 113 -15.57 41.46 -1.16
N PRO A 114 -14.90 42.46 -0.56
CA PRO A 114 -14.24 43.50 -1.34
C PRO A 114 -13.17 42.86 -2.22
N ALA A 115 -13.20 43.22 -3.50
CA ALA A 115 -12.24 42.79 -4.51
C ALA A 115 -10.80 43.03 -4.02
N GLY A 116 -10.07 41.97 -3.72
CA GLY A 116 -8.78 42.10 -3.05
C GLY A 116 -7.92 40.86 -3.04
N TYR A 117 -7.85 40.10 -4.15
CA TYR A 117 -6.71 39.21 -4.37
C TYR A 117 -6.49 38.93 -5.86
N LYS A 118 -5.57 39.67 -6.48
CA LYS A 118 -4.90 39.24 -7.72
C LYS A 118 -3.55 38.65 -7.30
N GLY A 119 -3.41 37.34 -7.38
CA GLY A 119 -2.14 36.68 -7.12
C GLY A 119 -2.15 35.22 -7.56
N ASN A 120 -1.59 34.94 -8.73
CA ASN A 120 -1.13 33.62 -9.12
C ASN A 120 0.03 33.23 -8.20
N VAL A 121 -0.23 32.49 -7.13
CA VAL A 121 0.83 31.89 -6.31
C VAL A 121 0.85 30.40 -6.56
N PHE A 122 1.38 30.03 -7.71
CA PHE A 122 1.97 28.70 -7.88
C PHE A 122 3.36 28.87 -8.48
N HIS A 123 4.38 28.57 -7.67
CA HIS A 123 5.76 28.48 -8.14
C HIS A 123 6.32 27.12 -7.69
N PRO A 124 6.86 26.31 -8.63
CA PRO A 124 7.56 25.08 -8.28
C PRO A 124 8.93 25.39 -7.64
N PRO A 125 9.50 24.46 -6.85
CA PRO A 125 10.76 24.69 -6.16
C PRO A 125 11.93 24.81 -7.15
N ALA A 126 12.68 25.91 -7.05
CA ALA A 126 13.96 26.04 -7.74
C ALA A 126 15.01 25.18 -7.02
N SER A 127 15.63 24.26 -7.76
CA SER A 127 16.78 23.47 -7.32
C SER A 127 17.94 24.39 -6.95
N LEU A 128 18.37 24.37 -5.69
CA LEU A 128 19.68 24.88 -5.31
C LEU A 128 20.73 23.84 -5.73
N VAL A 129 21.76 24.38 -6.40
CA VAL A 129 23.04 23.81 -6.83
C VAL A 129 23.55 22.66 -5.94
#